data_AF-U6C648-F1
#
_entry.id   AF-U6C648-F1
#
_cell.length_a   1.000
_cell.length_b   1.000
_cell.length_c   1.000
_cell.angle_alpha   90.00
_cell.angle_beta   90.00
_cell.angle_gamma   90.00
#
_symmetry.space_group_name_H-M   'P 1'
#
loop_
_entity.id
_entity.type
_entity.pdbx_description
1 polymer ?
#
loop_
_entity_poly.entity_id
_entity_poly.type
_entity_poly.pdbx_seq_one_letter_code
_entity_poly.pdbx_strand_id
1 'polypeptide(L)'
;MAFISAGYNPSKPMEGRITDIGPRHYGEFYPPVIKKNKGQWAYHEICEAGILMHKGKSGDEVYTVRCGCARLVSVTLLREVCDIADKYCGGYVRWTTRNNIEFMVGTLAKAKELKADLNSRKFKGGSFKFPVGGTGAGVTNIVHTQGWVHCHAPATDASGTVKVAMDELFEHFGKMDLPAPVRVSM
;
A
#
# COMPACT_ATOMS: atom_id res chain seq x y z
N MET A 1 2.82 8.28 33.45
CA MET A 1 3.87 7.88 32.48
C MET A 1 5.17 8.53 32.92
N ALA A 2 6.27 7.77 32.95
CA ALA A 2 7.59 8.33 33.22
C ALA A 2 8.16 9.00 31.96
N PHE A 3 9.00 10.00 32.14
CA PHE A 3 9.78 10.57 31.04
C PHE A 3 10.91 9.63 30.67
N ILE A 4 10.98 9.22 29.40
CA ILE A 4 12.06 8.41 28.85
C ILE A 4 12.79 9.26 27.80
N SER A 5 14.04 9.65 28.09
CA SER A 5 14.82 10.49 27.19
C SER A 5 15.25 9.71 25.95
N ALA A 6 15.21 10.38 24.79
CA ALA A 6 15.80 9.87 23.54
C ALA A 6 17.31 10.15 23.44
N GLY A 7 17.92 10.77 24.46
CA GLY A 7 19.30 11.27 24.42
C GLY A 7 19.42 12.76 24.05
N TYR A 8 18.31 13.41 23.65
CA TYR A 8 18.26 14.86 23.42
C TYR A 8 18.48 15.65 24.71
N ASN A 9 19.30 16.71 24.63
CA ASN A 9 19.58 17.62 25.73
C ASN A 9 18.88 18.98 25.53
N PRO A 10 17.83 19.32 26.31
CA PRO A 10 17.14 20.60 26.17
C PRO A 10 17.98 21.82 26.56
N SER A 11 19.03 21.63 27.38
CA SER A 11 19.98 22.71 27.73
C SER A 11 21.03 22.96 26.65
N LYS A 12 21.20 22.00 25.72
CA LYS A 12 22.16 22.08 24.61
C LYS A 12 21.48 21.62 23.32
N PRO A 13 20.48 22.37 22.82
CA PRO A 13 19.57 21.90 21.76
C PRO A 13 20.24 21.68 20.39
N MET A 14 21.50 22.11 20.23
CA MET A 14 22.28 21.92 19.01
C MET A 14 23.28 20.76 19.11
N GLU A 15 23.57 20.26 20.31
CA GLU A 15 24.49 19.13 20.51
C GLU A 15 23.85 17.84 20.00
N GLY A 16 24.56 17.07 19.16
CA GLY A 16 24.06 15.82 18.58
C GLY A 16 22.95 15.97 17.54
N ARG A 17 22.62 17.19 17.09
CA ARG A 17 21.60 17.44 16.07
C ARG A 17 22.09 17.03 14.69
N ILE A 18 21.34 16.17 14.01
CA ILE A 18 21.55 15.77 12.61
C ILE A 18 20.46 16.44 11.75
N THR A 19 20.84 17.21 10.72
CA THR A 19 19.92 17.88 9.79
C THR A 19 20.31 17.64 8.33
N ASP A 20 19.41 18.00 7.41
CA ASP A 20 19.67 18.03 5.96
C ASP A 20 20.05 16.68 5.31
N ILE A 21 19.65 15.57 5.93
CA ILE A 21 19.94 14.20 5.44
C ILE A 21 18.99 13.70 4.35
N GLY A 22 17.83 14.34 4.16
CA GLY A 22 16.80 13.89 3.20
C GLY A 22 16.21 12.50 3.51
N PRO A 23 15.54 11.87 2.54
CA PRO A 23 15.03 10.51 2.69
C PRO A 23 16.12 9.45 2.47
N ARG A 24 15.87 8.23 2.98
CA ARG A 24 16.64 7.04 2.60
C ARG A 24 16.50 6.78 1.10
N HIS A 25 17.56 6.26 0.46
CA HIS A 25 17.51 6.00 -0.96
C HIS A 25 16.64 4.76 -1.23
N TYR A 26 15.67 4.88 -2.13
CA TYR A 26 14.69 3.80 -2.41
C TYR A 26 15.35 2.46 -2.80
N GLY A 27 16.56 2.49 -3.37
CA GLY A 27 17.32 1.31 -3.78
C GLY A 27 17.76 0.40 -2.63
N GLU A 28 17.68 0.88 -1.39
CA GLU A 28 17.92 0.10 -0.17
C GLU A 28 16.76 -0.88 0.11
N PHE A 29 15.57 -0.63 -0.45
CA PHE A 29 14.34 -1.37 -0.14
C PHE A 29 13.76 -2.11 -1.34
N TYR A 30 14.51 -2.26 -2.43
CA TYR A 30 14.03 -3.04 -3.57
C TYR A 30 14.05 -4.53 -3.30
N PRO A 31 12.96 -5.26 -3.63
CA PRO A 31 13.05 -6.71 -3.79
C PRO A 31 14.18 -7.05 -4.79
N PRO A 32 14.91 -8.16 -4.59
CA PRO A 32 16.04 -8.52 -5.45
C PRO A 32 15.71 -8.54 -6.95
N VAL A 33 14.54 -9.06 -7.32
CA VAL A 33 14.07 -9.10 -8.72
C VAL A 33 13.86 -7.71 -9.30
N ILE A 34 13.36 -6.75 -8.49
CA ILE A 34 13.18 -5.36 -8.91
C ILE A 34 14.52 -4.68 -9.10
N LYS A 35 15.46 -4.87 -8.15
CA LYS A 35 16.80 -4.29 -8.23
C LYS A 35 17.56 -4.79 -9.46
N LYS A 36 17.52 -6.09 -9.73
CA LYS A 36 18.17 -6.74 -10.87
C LYS A 36 17.62 -6.27 -12.22
N ASN A 37 16.30 -6.07 -12.32
CA ASN A 37 15.62 -5.79 -13.60
C ASN A 37 15.26 -4.31 -13.80
N LYS A 38 15.69 -3.40 -12.90
CA LYS A 38 15.36 -1.99 -12.97
C LYS A 38 15.76 -1.38 -14.31
N GLY A 39 14.78 -0.81 -15.02
CA GLY A 39 14.98 -0.21 -16.34
C GLY A 39 15.04 -1.21 -17.51
N GLN A 40 14.89 -2.50 -17.23
CA GLN A 40 14.95 -3.59 -18.23
C GLN A 40 13.66 -4.43 -18.25
N TRP A 41 12.51 -3.79 -18.02
CA TRP A 41 11.20 -4.43 -18.18
C TRP A 41 10.81 -4.49 -19.66
N ALA A 42 10.19 -5.59 -20.08
CA ALA A 42 9.73 -5.84 -21.44
C ALA A 42 8.25 -5.49 -21.59
N TYR A 43 7.39 -6.07 -20.75
CA TYR A 43 5.95 -5.82 -20.76
C TYR A 43 5.32 -6.12 -19.39
N HIS A 44 4.04 -5.83 -19.26
CA HIS A 44 3.24 -6.16 -18.10
C HIS A 44 1.89 -6.73 -18.52
N GLU A 45 1.26 -7.50 -17.62
CA GLU A 45 -0.08 -8.05 -17.79
C GLU A 45 -0.87 -7.93 -16.49
N ILE A 46 -2.19 -7.86 -16.60
CA ILE A 46 -3.10 -8.01 -15.46
C ILE A 46 -3.59 -9.45 -15.48
N CYS A 47 -3.10 -10.28 -14.56
CA CYS A 47 -3.46 -11.70 -14.51
C CYS A 47 -4.91 -11.90 -14.07
N GLU A 48 -5.35 -11.09 -13.10
CA GLU A 48 -6.71 -11.02 -12.57
C GLU A 48 -6.86 -9.73 -11.76
N ALA A 49 -8.08 -9.41 -11.30
CA ALA A 49 -8.30 -8.24 -10.45
C ALA A 49 -7.40 -8.28 -9.19
N GLY A 50 -6.56 -7.25 -9.06
CA GLY A 50 -5.58 -7.10 -7.99
C GLY A 50 -4.24 -7.81 -8.20
N ILE A 51 -4.02 -8.55 -9.30
CA ILE A 51 -2.74 -9.22 -9.59
C ILE A 51 -2.16 -8.75 -10.91
N LEU A 52 -0.94 -8.20 -10.86
CA LEU A 52 -0.15 -7.80 -12.01
C LEU A 52 1.05 -8.72 -12.18
N MET A 53 1.52 -8.91 -13.41
CA MET A 53 2.82 -9.51 -13.72
C MET A 53 3.64 -8.52 -14.54
N HIS A 54 4.94 -8.44 -14.25
CA HIS A 54 5.92 -7.75 -15.12
C HIS A 54 6.99 -8.74 -15.56
N LYS A 55 7.29 -8.75 -16.86
CA LYS A 55 8.33 -9.57 -17.48
C LYS A 55 9.56 -8.72 -17.74
N GLY A 56 10.72 -9.13 -17.22
CA GLY A 56 12.02 -8.55 -17.55
C GLY A 56 12.50 -9.01 -18.93
N LYS A 57 13.36 -8.22 -19.59
CA LYS A 57 14.01 -8.62 -20.84
C LYS A 57 14.89 -9.88 -20.68
N SER A 58 15.32 -10.20 -19.46
CA SER A 58 16.02 -11.44 -19.13
C SER A 58 15.10 -12.66 -19.08
N GLY A 59 13.78 -12.47 -19.11
CA GLY A 59 12.79 -13.50 -18.83
C GLY A 59 12.36 -13.61 -17.37
N ASP A 60 12.98 -12.86 -16.44
CA ASP A 60 12.56 -12.80 -15.04
C ASP A 60 11.11 -12.29 -14.91
N GLU A 61 10.38 -12.76 -13.92
CA GLU A 61 9.01 -12.30 -13.63
C GLU A 61 8.88 -11.80 -12.20
N VAL A 62 8.02 -10.81 -12.01
CA VAL A 62 7.55 -10.39 -10.69
C VAL A 62 6.04 -10.23 -10.71
N TYR A 63 5.38 -10.81 -9.72
CA TYR A 63 3.94 -10.75 -9.55
C TYR A 63 3.61 -9.80 -8.40
N THR A 64 2.78 -8.80 -8.66
CA THR A 64 2.37 -7.80 -7.67
C THR A 64 0.91 -8.03 -7.27
N VAL A 65 0.65 -8.23 -5.99
CA VAL A 65 -0.69 -8.30 -5.42
C VAL A 65 -1.02 -6.96 -4.76
N ARG A 66 -2.01 -6.25 -5.30
CA ARG A 66 -2.47 -4.95 -4.82
C ARG A 66 -3.69 -5.13 -3.92
N CYS A 67 -3.66 -4.53 -2.73
CA CYS A 67 -4.80 -4.47 -1.84
C CYS A 67 -5.12 -3.04 -1.35
N GLY A 68 -6.39 -2.82 -1.01
CA GLY A 68 -6.89 -1.57 -0.48
C GLY A 68 -6.35 -1.29 0.92
N CYS A 69 -6.26 0.00 1.27
CA CYS A 69 -5.86 0.46 2.59
C CYS A 69 -6.58 1.77 2.89
N ALA A 70 -6.96 1.99 4.15
CA ALA A 70 -7.71 3.16 4.59
C ALA A 70 -6.91 4.47 4.59
N ARG A 71 -5.62 4.45 4.21
CA ARG A 71 -4.63 5.53 4.33
C ARG A 71 -4.34 5.91 5.79
N LEU A 72 -5.35 6.33 6.55
CA LEU A 72 -5.27 6.51 7.99
C LEU A 72 -5.30 5.14 8.68
N VAL A 73 -4.20 4.74 9.28
CA VAL A 73 -4.02 3.39 9.85
C VAL A 73 -3.27 3.43 11.18
N SER A 74 -3.47 2.40 12.01
CA SER A 74 -2.72 2.21 13.24
C SER A 74 -1.36 1.56 12.99
N VAL A 75 -0.44 1.73 13.95
CA VAL A 75 0.84 0.99 13.95
C VAL A 75 0.65 -0.53 14.04
N THR A 76 -0.46 -1.01 14.62
CA THR A 76 -0.77 -2.44 14.68
C THR A 76 -1.13 -3.00 13.31
N LEU A 77 -1.88 -2.25 12.49
CA LEU A 77 -2.15 -2.67 11.11
C LEU A 77 -0.89 -2.63 10.26
N LEU A 78 -0.01 -1.63 10.44
CA LEU A 78 1.27 -1.58 9.75
C LEU A 78 2.19 -2.76 10.12
N ARG A 79 2.21 -3.18 11.38
CA ARG A 79 2.96 -4.39 11.79
C ARG A 79 2.40 -5.64 11.13
N GLU A 80 1.08 -5.78 11.02
CA GLU A 80 0.46 -6.90 10.29
C GLU A 80 0.82 -6.88 8.79
N VAL A 81 0.96 -5.70 8.18
CA VAL A 81 1.49 -5.56 6.80
C VAL A 81 2.93 -6.07 6.72
N CYS A 82 3.78 -5.73 7.69
CA CYS A 82 5.15 -6.24 7.77
C CYS A 82 5.17 -7.76 7.96
N ASP A 83 4.34 -8.32 8.85
CA ASP A 83 4.27 -9.77 9.07
C ASP A 83 3.90 -10.54 7.78
N ILE A 84 2.99 -9.96 6.97
CA ILE A 84 2.65 -10.51 5.65
C ILE A 84 3.84 -10.38 4.68
N ALA A 85 4.51 -9.23 4.67
CA ALA A 85 5.69 -9.02 3.81
C ALA A 85 6.83 -9.99 4.17
N ASP A 86 7.08 -10.22 5.46
CA ASP A 86 8.07 -11.18 5.94
C ASP A 86 7.69 -12.60 5.54
N LYS A 87 6.42 -12.99 5.71
CA LYS A 87 5.93 -14.33 5.38
C LYS A 87 6.02 -14.66 3.89
N TYR A 88 5.62 -13.74 2.99
CA TYR A 88 5.47 -14.05 1.56
C TYR A 88 6.50 -13.40 0.66
N CYS A 89 6.99 -12.22 1.05
CA CYS A 89 7.68 -11.30 0.15
C CYS A 89 9.13 -11.03 0.57
N GLY A 90 9.67 -11.76 1.56
CA GLY A 90 11.03 -11.56 2.05
C GLY A 90 11.25 -10.22 2.75
N GLY A 91 10.20 -9.68 3.39
CA GLY A 91 10.22 -8.41 4.10
C GLY A 91 10.04 -7.18 3.21
N TYR A 92 9.78 -7.35 1.91
CA TYR A 92 9.56 -6.25 0.98
C TYR A 92 8.07 -5.95 0.76
N VAL A 93 7.71 -4.68 0.86
CA VAL A 93 6.36 -4.16 0.57
C VAL A 93 6.48 -2.72 0.06
N ARG A 94 5.53 -2.28 -0.77
CA ARG A 94 5.47 -0.88 -1.22
C ARG A 94 4.04 -0.33 -1.15
N TRP A 95 3.93 0.99 -1.22
CA TRP A 95 2.65 1.71 -1.32
C TRP A 95 2.52 2.38 -2.69
N THR A 96 1.30 2.39 -3.23
CA THR A 96 0.99 3.09 -4.46
C THR A 96 0.76 4.58 -4.22
N THR A 97 0.78 5.37 -5.28
CA THR A 97 0.43 6.80 -5.25
C THR A 97 -1.02 7.08 -4.87
N ARG A 98 -1.85 6.03 -4.76
CA ARG A 98 -3.23 6.10 -4.28
C ARG A 98 -3.43 5.35 -2.97
N ASN A 99 -2.35 5.23 -2.19
CA ASN A 99 -2.33 4.67 -0.84
C ASN A 99 -2.75 3.19 -0.74
N ASN A 100 -2.82 2.45 -1.84
CA ASN A 100 -2.93 0.99 -1.80
C ASN A 100 -1.60 0.36 -1.39
N ILE A 101 -1.66 -0.87 -0.89
CA ILE A 101 -0.48 -1.66 -0.53
C ILE A 101 -0.22 -2.64 -1.67
N GLU A 102 1.06 -2.87 -1.97
CA GLU A 102 1.49 -3.85 -2.97
C GLU A 102 2.57 -4.76 -2.41
N PHE A 103 2.30 -6.05 -2.52
CA PHE A 103 3.20 -7.14 -2.17
C PHE A 103 3.71 -7.80 -3.44
N MET A 104 4.99 -8.18 -3.48
CA MET A 104 5.63 -8.72 -4.68
C MET A 104 6.21 -10.10 -4.44
N VAL A 105 5.87 -11.07 -5.30
CA VAL A 105 6.31 -12.46 -5.22
C VAL A 105 6.80 -12.98 -6.57
N GLY A 106 7.53 -14.09 -6.58
CA GLY A 106 8.20 -14.60 -7.77
C GLY A 106 7.34 -15.45 -8.72
N THR A 107 6.13 -15.85 -8.34
CA THR A 107 5.28 -16.74 -9.18
C THR A 107 3.80 -16.42 -9.05
N LEU A 108 3.01 -16.74 -10.10
CA LEU A 108 1.55 -16.57 -10.08
C LEU A 108 0.87 -17.41 -8.98
N ALA A 109 1.36 -18.63 -8.72
CA ALA A 109 0.81 -19.50 -7.68
C ALA A 109 0.91 -18.85 -6.29
N LYS A 110 2.08 -18.28 -5.95
CA LYS A 110 2.27 -17.54 -4.70
C LYS A 110 1.43 -16.27 -4.65
N ALA A 111 1.25 -15.58 -5.78
CA ALA A 111 0.40 -14.40 -5.84
C ALA A 111 -1.06 -14.73 -5.56
N LYS A 112 -1.56 -15.87 -6.06
CA LYS A 112 -2.91 -16.38 -5.78
C LYS A 112 -3.09 -16.81 -4.32
N GLU A 113 -2.10 -17.51 -3.75
CA GLU A 113 -2.07 -17.86 -2.33
C GLU A 113 -2.12 -16.61 -1.45
N LEU A 114 -1.27 -15.62 -1.74
CA LEU A 114 -1.24 -14.35 -1.03
C LEU A 114 -2.57 -13.59 -1.17
N LYS A 115 -3.15 -13.55 -2.37
CA LYS A 115 -4.48 -12.95 -2.60
C LYS A 115 -5.55 -13.58 -1.71
N ALA A 116 -5.54 -14.90 -1.57
CA ALA A 116 -6.49 -15.62 -0.71
C ALA A 116 -6.30 -15.25 0.77
N ASP A 117 -5.04 -15.24 1.27
CA ASP A 117 -4.75 -14.83 2.65
C ASP A 117 -5.20 -13.38 2.91
N LEU A 118 -4.84 -12.44 2.03
CA LEU A 118 -5.24 -11.03 2.15
C LEU A 118 -6.75 -10.85 2.22
N ASN A 119 -7.51 -11.52 1.34
CA ASN A 119 -8.97 -11.46 1.33
C ASN A 119 -9.64 -12.18 2.50
N SER A 120 -8.93 -13.09 3.19
CA SER A 120 -9.45 -13.76 4.39
C SER A 120 -9.43 -12.87 5.64
N ARG A 121 -8.60 -11.81 5.65
CA ARG A 121 -8.33 -10.99 6.82
C ARG A 121 -9.38 -9.91 7.00
N LYS A 122 -10.05 -9.93 8.16
CA LYS A 122 -11.11 -8.98 8.52
C LYS A 122 -10.87 -8.33 9.88
N PHE A 123 -11.35 -7.11 10.04
CA PHE A 123 -11.52 -6.51 11.36
C PHE A 123 -12.70 -7.16 12.08
N LYS A 124 -12.77 -7.01 13.41
CA LYS A 124 -13.88 -7.51 14.23
C LYS A 124 -15.25 -7.02 13.73
N GLY A 125 -15.33 -5.82 13.16
CA GLY A 125 -16.55 -5.24 12.57
C GLY A 125 -16.91 -5.76 11.18
N GLY A 126 -16.17 -6.73 10.63
CA GLY A 126 -16.50 -7.40 9.36
C GLY A 126 -15.88 -6.79 8.11
N SER A 127 -15.32 -5.56 8.18
CA SER A 127 -14.59 -4.96 7.06
C SER A 127 -13.31 -5.73 6.74
N PHE A 128 -12.99 -5.85 5.45
CA PHE A 128 -11.73 -6.43 5.00
C PHE A 128 -10.55 -5.56 5.44
N LYS A 129 -9.49 -6.19 5.96
CA LYS A 129 -8.23 -5.48 6.26
C LYS A 129 -7.46 -5.15 5.00
N PHE A 130 -7.43 -6.11 4.05
CA PHE A 130 -6.62 -6.03 2.84
C PHE A 130 -7.39 -6.54 1.61
N PRO A 131 -8.52 -5.91 1.23
CA PRO A 131 -9.28 -6.35 0.06
C PRO A 131 -8.41 -6.23 -1.20
N VAL A 132 -8.30 -7.30 -1.98
CA VAL A 132 -7.46 -7.35 -3.19
C VAL A 132 -8.21 -6.81 -4.40
N GLY A 133 -7.58 -5.90 -5.16
CA GLY A 133 -8.22 -5.24 -6.30
C GLY A 133 -7.51 -3.97 -6.76
N GLY A 134 -8.27 -3.06 -7.39
CA GLY A 134 -7.80 -1.73 -7.78
C GLY A 134 -6.83 -1.71 -8.97
N THR A 135 -6.88 -2.72 -9.84
CA THR A 135 -6.15 -2.83 -11.11
C THR A 135 -7.10 -2.65 -12.30
N GLY A 136 -6.57 -2.31 -13.48
CA GLY A 136 -7.38 -2.21 -14.70
C GLY A 136 -8.51 -1.18 -14.65
N ALA A 137 -9.57 -1.45 -15.42
CA ALA A 137 -10.71 -0.57 -15.60
C ALA A 137 -11.80 -0.82 -14.53
N GLY A 138 -11.51 -0.40 -13.29
CA GLY A 138 -12.45 -0.40 -12.17
C GLY A 138 -12.32 0.89 -11.36
N VAL A 139 -12.82 0.88 -10.13
CA VAL A 139 -12.59 1.96 -9.16
C VAL A 139 -11.40 1.58 -8.29
N THR A 140 -10.35 2.39 -8.29
CA THR A 140 -9.29 2.24 -7.27
C THR A 140 -9.54 3.18 -6.11
N ASN A 141 -8.73 3.05 -5.06
CA ASN A 141 -8.83 3.82 -3.83
C ASN A 141 -8.91 5.34 -4.06
N ILE A 142 -9.54 6.04 -3.10
CA ILE A 142 -9.81 7.48 -3.14
C ILE A 142 -8.65 8.22 -2.48
N VAL A 143 -7.98 9.07 -3.25
CA VAL A 143 -7.01 10.02 -2.70
C VAL A 143 -7.78 11.03 -1.88
N HIS A 144 -7.41 11.20 -0.61
CA HIS A 144 -8.17 12.06 0.29
C HIS A 144 -7.33 12.83 1.31
N THR A 145 -7.95 13.85 1.91
CA THR A 145 -7.31 14.81 2.81
C THR A 145 -7.47 14.47 4.31
N GLN A 146 -7.20 15.42 5.19
CA GLN A 146 -7.26 15.24 6.65
C GLN A 146 -8.69 15.28 7.21
N GLY A 147 -9.59 16.11 6.66
CA GLY A 147 -10.93 16.31 7.23
C GLY A 147 -10.90 16.72 8.71
N TRP A 148 -11.89 16.25 9.48
CA TRP A 148 -12.03 16.53 10.91
C TRP A 148 -11.00 15.81 11.79
N VAL A 149 -10.24 14.86 11.22
CA VAL A 149 -9.22 14.09 11.97
C VAL A 149 -8.08 14.99 12.45
N HIS A 150 -7.74 16.05 11.70
CA HIS A 150 -6.56 16.86 12.03
C HIS A 150 -6.58 18.30 11.49
N CYS A 151 -7.38 18.64 10.49
CA CYS A 151 -7.39 20.00 9.94
C CYS A 151 -8.22 20.94 10.81
N HIS A 152 -7.84 22.22 10.87
CA HIS A 152 -8.60 23.28 11.56
C HIS A 152 -9.54 24.06 10.63
N ALA A 153 -9.35 23.99 9.30
CA ALA A 153 -10.19 24.60 8.29
C ALA A 153 -11.05 23.62 7.44
N PRO A 154 -11.45 22.42 7.91
CA PRO A 154 -12.26 21.51 7.10
C PRO A 154 -13.73 21.98 7.03
N ALA A 155 -14.30 21.98 5.84
CA ALA A 155 -15.74 22.17 5.66
C ALA A 155 -16.54 20.85 5.74
N THR A 156 -15.86 19.70 5.75
CA THR A 156 -16.45 18.37 5.91
C THR A 156 -15.36 17.35 6.31
N ASP A 157 -15.77 16.13 6.66
CA ASP A 157 -14.84 15.04 6.96
C ASP A 157 -14.33 14.32 5.71
N ALA A 158 -13.10 13.79 5.81
CA ALA A 158 -12.46 13.04 4.73
C ALA A 158 -12.57 11.52 4.91
N SER A 159 -12.10 10.98 6.03
CA SER A 159 -12.05 9.52 6.21
C SER A 159 -13.45 8.88 6.20
N GLY A 160 -14.45 9.54 6.78
CA GLY A 160 -15.84 9.09 6.80
C GLY A 160 -16.48 9.08 5.41
N THR A 161 -16.35 10.17 4.64
CA THR A 161 -16.93 10.26 3.29
C THR A 161 -16.28 9.28 2.32
N VAL A 162 -14.96 9.09 2.41
CA VAL A 162 -14.22 8.07 1.66
C VAL A 162 -14.72 6.67 1.98
N LYS A 163 -14.90 6.36 3.27
CA LYS A 163 -15.39 5.05 3.71
C LYS A 163 -16.78 4.77 3.13
N VAL A 164 -17.71 5.73 3.23
CA VAL A 164 -19.06 5.60 2.68
C VAL A 164 -19.03 5.38 1.17
N ALA A 165 -18.27 6.19 0.43
CA ALA A 165 -18.19 6.06 -1.03
C ALA A 165 -17.54 4.74 -1.46
N MET A 166 -16.46 4.31 -0.79
CA MET A 166 -15.79 3.05 -1.12
C MET A 166 -16.59 1.80 -0.75
N ASP A 167 -17.52 1.90 0.21
CA ASP A 167 -18.45 0.79 0.51
C ASP A 167 -19.46 0.61 -0.63
N GLU A 168 -20.00 1.69 -1.16
CA GLU A 168 -20.92 1.66 -2.32
C GLU A 168 -20.19 1.20 -3.59
N LEU A 169 -18.95 1.66 -3.80
CA LEU A 169 -18.15 1.34 -4.98
C LEU A 169 -17.31 0.07 -4.83
N PHE A 170 -17.49 -0.70 -3.76
CA PHE A 170 -16.60 -1.80 -3.40
C PHE A 170 -16.55 -2.90 -4.47
N GLU A 171 -17.68 -3.17 -5.12
CA GLU A 171 -17.77 -4.18 -6.19
C GLU A 171 -16.84 -3.84 -7.37
N HIS A 172 -16.77 -2.57 -7.76
CA HIS A 172 -15.89 -2.10 -8.84
C HIS A 172 -14.41 -2.05 -8.44
N PHE A 173 -14.10 -2.12 -7.14
CA PHE A 173 -12.72 -2.24 -6.67
C PHE A 173 -12.14 -3.64 -6.94
N GLY A 174 -12.95 -4.68 -6.75
CA GLY A 174 -12.58 -6.08 -7.00
C GLY A 174 -12.71 -6.54 -8.45
N LYS A 175 -13.10 -5.64 -9.37
CA LYS A 175 -13.41 -5.94 -10.77
C LYS A 175 -12.71 -4.99 -11.74
N MET A 176 -12.85 -5.30 -13.03
CA MET A 176 -12.38 -4.49 -14.16
C MET A 176 -13.52 -4.35 -15.19
N ASP A 177 -14.68 -3.89 -14.71
CA ASP A 177 -15.97 -3.91 -15.41
C ASP A 177 -16.43 -2.54 -15.93
N LEU A 178 -15.57 -1.51 -15.83
CA LEU A 178 -15.85 -0.17 -16.31
C LEU A 178 -15.20 0.07 -17.69
N PRO A 179 -15.66 1.05 -18.48
CA PRO A 179 -15.05 1.38 -19.77
C PRO A 179 -13.59 1.84 -19.67
N ALA A 180 -13.22 2.43 -18.53
CA ALA A 180 -11.88 2.92 -18.23
C ALA A 180 -11.69 3.01 -16.71
N PRO A 181 -10.45 3.17 -16.21
CA PRO A 181 -10.22 3.37 -14.78
C PRO A 181 -10.90 4.65 -14.28
N VAL A 182 -11.76 4.53 -13.26
CA VAL A 182 -12.39 5.68 -12.61
C VAL A 182 -11.55 6.12 -11.41
N ARG A 183 -11.30 7.43 -11.31
CA ARG A 183 -10.49 8.05 -10.25
C ARG A 183 -11.33 9.06 -9.47
N VAL A 184 -11.69 8.69 -8.25
CA VAL A 184 -12.39 9.58 -7.30
C VAL A 184 -11.37 10.18 -6.35
N SER A 185 -11.52 11.45 -5.96
CA SER A 185 -10.65 12.10 -4.96
C SER A 185 -11.49 13.02 -4.07
N MET A 186 -11.02 13.28 -2.85
CA MET A 186 -11.76 14.03 -1.82
C MET A 186 -10.89 14.97 -0.99
#